data_AF-A0A1L3JEA0-F1
#
_entry.id   AF-A0A1L3JEA0-F1
#
_cell.length_a   1.000
_cell.length_b   1.000
_cell.length_c   1.000
_cell.angle_alpha   90.00
_cell.angle_beta   90.00
_cell.angle_gamma   90.00
#
_symmetry.space_group_name_H-M   'P 1'
#
loop_
_entity.id
_entity.type
_entity.pdbx_description
1 polymer ?
#
loop_
_entity_poly.entity_id
_entity_poly.type
_entity_poly.pdbx_seq_one_letter_code
_entity_poly.pdbx_strand_id
1 'polypeptide(L)'
;MNDQIDWMARANAKAKGKRPEYFDQPEDDRIYSILMALVGEVSVMRQRLDTVERLLEEKGQISRQDIETYHPDRQAGQERGEMIREYIYRIMRGPMQAVEELQKPDAPVEEVSNLLRDI
;
A
#
# COMPACT_ATOMS: atom_id res chain seq x y z
N MET A 1 9.13 -27.59 -8.01
CA MET A 1 8.14 -26.57 -8.41
C MET A 1 8.66 -25.26 -7.89
N ASN A 2 8.97 -24.32 -8.78
CA ASN A 2 9.50 -23.01 -8.39
C ASN A 2 8.30 -22.19 -7.87
N ASP A 3 7.99 -22.32 -6.58
CA ASP A 3 6.99 -21.47 -5.93
C ASP A 3 7.57 -20.05 -5.88
N GLN A 4 7.27 -19.29 -6.92
CA GLN A 4 7.68 -17.91 -7.05
C GLN A 4 6.99 -17.13 -5.91
N ILE A 5 7.78 -16.70 -4.93
CA ILE A 5 7.26 -16.01 -3.74
C ILE A 5 6.57 -14.73 -4.19
N ASP A 6 5.26 -14.64 -3.93
CA ASP A 6 4.51 -13.40 -4.06
C ASP A 6 4.90 -12.44 -2.92
N TRP A 7 5.91 -11.62 -3.20
CA TRP A 7 6.44 -10.65 -2.25
C TRP A 7 5.42 -9.53 -1.95
N MET A 8 4.51 -9.22 -2.88
CA MET A 8 3.47 -8.20 -2.68
C MET A 8 2.45 -8.70 -1.66
N ALA A 9 1.97 -9.94 -1.83
CA ALA A 9 1.07 -10.58 -0.86
C ALA A 9 1.72 -10.71 0.52
N ARG A 10 3.00 -11.09 0.58
CA ARG A 10 3.75 -11.21 1.84
C ARG A 10 3.94 -9.88 2.57
N ALA A 11 4.22 -8.79 1.86
CA ALA A 11 4.38 -7.47 2.45
C ALA A 11 3.08 -6.95 3.09
N ASN A 12 1.93 -7.41 2.59
CA ASN A 12 0.61 -7.04 3.05
C ASN A 12 0.02 -7.98 4.11
N ALA A 13 0.69 -9.07 4.45
CA ALA A 13 0.20 -10.04 5.44
C ALA A 13 -0.21 -9.35 6.75
N LYS A 14 -1.29 -9.85 7.36
CA LYS A 14 -1.77 -9.38 8.66
C LYS A 14 -0.69 -9.57 9.73
N ALA A 15 -0.55 -8.59 10.61
CA ALA A 15 0.24 -8.76 11.82
C ALA A 15 -0.45 -9.77 12.76
N LYS A 16 0.32 -10.50 13.57
CA LYS A 16 -0.25 -11.45 14.54
C LYS A 16 -1.05 -10.70 15.61
N GLY A 17 -2.20 -11.27 16.00
CA GLY A 17 -3.08 -10.74 17.04
C GLY A 17 -4.29 -9.96 16.50
N LYS A 18 -5.11 -9.44 17.43
CA LYS A 18 -6.31 -8.66 17.10
C LYS A 18 -5.91 -7.27 16.62
N ARG A 19 -6.50 -6.81 15.51
CA ARG A 19 -6.32 -5.42 15.06
C ARG A 19 -7.11 -4.49 15.98
N PRO A 20 -6.54 -3.36 16.43
CA PRO A 20 -7.31 -2.35 17.15
C PRO A 20 -8.42 -1.80 16.24
N GLU A 21 -9.64 -1.73 16.79
CA GLU A 21 -10.79 -1.05 16.20
C GLU A 21 -10.98 0.25 16.98
N TYR A 22 -11.05 1.37 16.29
CA TYR A 22 -11.10 2.70 16.91
C TYR A 22 -12.46 3.38 16.73
N PHE A 23 -13.19 3.02 15.67
CA PHE A 23 -14.52 3.54 15.38
C PHE A 23 -15.62 2.53 15.71
N ASP A 24 -16.85 3.01 15.83
CA ASP A 24 -18.02 2.16 16.14
C ASP A 24 -18.32 1.16 15.01
N GLN A 25 -18.01 1.54 13.76
CA GLN A 25 -18.17 0.69 12.58
C GLN A 25 -16.79 0.29 12.04
N PRO A 26 -16.46 -1.02 11.95
CA PRO A 26 -15.18 -1.49 11.42
C PRO A 26 -14.89 -1.01 9.98
N GLU A 27 -15.92 -0.67 9.21
CA GLU A 27 -15.80 -0.08 7.88
C GLU A 27 -15.10 1.28 7.90
N ASP A 28 -15.33 2.09 8.93
CA ASP A 28 -14.75 3.43 9.06
C ASP A 28 -13.24 3.35 9.30
N ASP A 29 -12.79 2.41 10.14
CA ASP A 29 -11.36 2.12 10.35
C ASP A 29 -10.66 1.70 9.05
N ARG A 30 -11.36 0.92 8.20
CA ARG A 30 -10.82 0.47 6.91
C ARG A 30 -10.70 1.63 5.93
N ILE A 31 -11.74 2.45 5.80
CA ILE A 31 -11.74 3.64 4.93
C ILE A 31 -10.66 4.63 5.40
N TYR A 32 -10.57 4.87 6.70
CA TYR A 32 -9.56 5.73 7.30
C TYR A 32 -8.15 5.22 7.00
N SER A 33 -7.91 3.91 7.15
CA SER A 33 -6.63 3.29 6.81
C SER A 33 -6.26 3.47 5.34
N ILE A 34 -7.21 3.29 4.41
CA ILE A 34 -7.00 3.51 2.97
C ILE A 34 -6.64 4.98 2.71
N LEU A 35 -7.40 5.91 3.32
CA LEU A 35 -7.19 7.34 3.14
C LEU A 35 -5.82 7.77 3.63
N MET A 36 -5.40 7.32 4.82
CA MET A 36 -4.07 7.65 5.35
C MET A 36 -2.95 7.10 4.47
N ALA A 37 -3.08 5.86 3.98
CA ALA A 37 -2.12 5.27 3.05
C ALA A 37 -2.04 6.08 1.74
N LEU A 38 -3.18 6.44 1.17
CA LEU A 38 -3.28 7.25 -0.04
C LEU A 38 -2.63 8.63 0.14
N VAL A 39 -2.93 9.33 1.25
CA VAL A 39 -2.34 10.64 1.56
C VAL A 39 -0.83 10.54 1.69
N GLY A 40 -0.32 9.52 2.38
CA GLY A 40 1.11 9.31 2.54
C GLY A 40 1.83 9.12 1.19
N GLU A 41 1.34 8.18 0.38
CA GLU A 41 1.95 7.88 -0.93
C GLU A 41 1.85 9.08 -1.90
N VAL A 42 0.69 9.75 -1.97
CA VAL A 42 0.52 10.95 -2.83
C VAL A 42 1.42 12.09 -2.38
N SER A 43 1.62 12.28 -1.08
CA SER A 43 2.52 13.32 -0.55
C SER A 43 3.96 13.06 -0.96
N VAL A 44 4.43 11.82 -0.83
CA VAL A 44 5.78 11.42 -1.27
C VAL A 44 5.94 11.60 -2.78
N MET A 45 4.95 11.19 -3.57
CA MET A 45 4.98 11.35 -5.03
C MET A 45 5.04 12.83 -5.43
N ARG A 46 4.22 13.70 -4.81
CA ARG A 46 4.23 15.15 -5.08
C ARG A 46 5.57 15.79 -4.75
N GLN A 47 6.18 15.45 -3.61
CA GLN A 47 7.49 15.97 -3.22
C GLN A 47 8.60 15.51 -4.17
N ARG A 48 8.59 14.24 -4.56
CA ARG A 48 9.55 13.71 -5.54
C ARG A 48 9.38 14.38 -6.90
N LEU A 49 8.14 14.59 -7.36
CA LEU A 49 7.88 15.25 -8.63
C LEU A 49 8.35 16.72 -8.62
N ASP A 50 8.03 17.49 -7.58
CA ASP A 50 8.53 18.87 -7.43
C ASP A 50 10.07 18.92 -7.44
N THR A 51 10.73 17.97 -6.77
CA THR A 51 12.19 17.86 -6.79
C THR A 51 12.73 17.58 -8.20
N VAL A 52 12.11 16.66 -8.93
CA VAL A 52 12.48 16.32 -10.31
C VAL A 52 12.32 17.54 -11.23
N GLU A 53 11.17 18.22 -11.17
CA GLU A 53 10.90 19.42 -11.98
C GLU A 53 11.94 20.51 -11.73
N ARG A 54 12.27 20.81 -10.47
CA ARG A 54 13.30 21.80 -10.12
C ARG A 54 14.68 21.44 -10.66
N LEU A 55 15.08 20.18 -10.52
CA LEU A 55 16.38 19.71 -11.02
C LEU A 55 16.47 19.72 -12.54
N LEU A 56 15.36 19.47 -13.24
CA LEU A 56 15.28 19.54 -14.70
C LEU A 56 15.35 20.98 -15.21
N GLU A 57 14.65 21.91 -14.53
CA GLU A 57 14.73 23.35 -14.79
C GLU A 57 16.14 23.90 -14.56
N GLU A 58 16.77 23.57 -13.41
CA GLU A 58 18.13 24.01 -13.08
C GLU A 58 19.16 23.57 -14.13
N LYS A 59 19.00 22.35 -14.67
CA LYS A 59 19.88 21.80 -15.70
C LYS A 59 19.55 22.26 -17.11
N GLY A 60 18.44 22.98 -17.31
CA GLY A 60 18.03 23.55 -18.60
C GLY A 60 17.71 22.52 -19.68
N GLN A 61 17.35 21.29 -19.31
CA GLN A 61 17.15 20.19 -20.27
C GLN A 61 15.69 19.98 -20.66
N ILE A 62 14.78 19.97 -19.68
CA ILE A 62 13.36 19.65 -19.84
C ILE A 62 12.57 20.74 -19.14
N SER A 63 11.60 21.33 -19.84
CA SER A 63 10.66 22.31 -19.30
C SER A 63 9.42 21.63 -18.74
N ARG A 64 8.65 22.34 -17.89
CA ARG A 64 7.32 21.87 -17.46
C ARG A 64 6.38 21.58 -18.64
N GLN A 65 6.47 22.37 -19.72
CA GLN A 65 5.67 22.17 -20.93
C GLN A 65 5.95 20.80 -21.58
N ASP A 66 7.19 20.34 -21.54
CA ASP A 66 7.58 19.03 -22.10
C ASP A 66 6.95 17.88 -21.31
N ILE A 67 6.78 18.05 -19.99
CA ILE A 67 6.09 17.09 -19.12
C ILE A 67 4.59 17.05 -19.45
N GLU A 68 3.94 18.21 -19.54
CA GLU A 68 2.49 18.32 -19.81
C GLU A 68 2.09 17.81 -21.20
N THR A 69 3.01 17.87 -22.17
CA THR A 69 2.77 17.41 -23.55
C THR A 69 3.31 16.01 -23.83
N TYR A 70 3.90 15.35 -22.84
CA TYR A 70 4.43 14.00 -22.99
C TYR A 70 3.33 12.97 -23.26
N HIS A 71 3.49 12.21 -24.34
CA HIS A 71 2.64 11.08 -24.68
C HIS A 71 3.39 9.76 -24.46
N PRO A 72 2.95 8.91 -23.52
CA PRO A 72 3.61 7.62 -23.29
C PRO A 72 3.39 6.70 -24.48
N ASP A 73 4.44 5.95 -24.83
CA ASP A 73 4.32 4.85 -25.77
C ASP A 73 3.69 3.60 -25.12
N ARG A 74 3.55 2.53 -25.91
CA ARG A 74 2.95 1.28 -25.43
C ARG A 74 3.77 0.66 -24.29
N GLN A 75 5.08 0.74 -24.34
CA GLN A 75 5.95 0.14 -23.34
C GLN A 75 5.81 0.90 -22.01
N ALA A 76 5.91 2.22 -22.04
CA ALA A 76 5.68 3.08 -20.88
C ALA A 76 4.28 2.84 -20.27
N GLY A 77 3.27 2.60 -21.11
CA GLY A 77 1.93 2.22 -20.65
C GLY A 77 1.89 0.88 -19.90
N GLN A 78 2.59 -0.14 -20.38
CA GLN A 78 2.69 -1.44 -19.71
C GLN A 78 3.41 -1.35 -18.37
N GLU A 79 4.55 -0.65 -18.34
CA GLU A 79 5.33 -0.43 -17.12
C GLU A 79 4.50 0.34 -16.07
N ARG A 80 3.74 1.36 -16.49
CA ARG A 80 2.77 2.06 -15.62
C ARG A 80 1.68 1.14 -15.10
N GLY A 81 1.21 0.20 -15.92
CA GLY A 81 0.23 -0.81 -15.49
C GLY A 81 0.74 -1.67 -14.32
N GLU A 82 1.99 -2.14 -14.40
CA GLU A 82 2.62 -2.89 -13.30
C GLU A 82 2.81 -2.01 -12.05
N MET A 83 3.31 -0.78 -12.23
CA MET A 83 3.46 0.18 -11.13
C MET A 83 2.13 0.48 -10.42
N ILE A 84 1.03 0.62 -11.18
CA ILE A 84 -0.30 0.88 -10.62
C ILE A 84 -0.79 -0.33 -9.80
N ARG A 85 -0.54 -1.57 -10.25
CA ARG A 85 -0.91 -2.74 -9.46
C ARG A 85 -0.22 -2.72 -8.11
N GLU A 86 1.09 -2.54 -8.10
CA GLU A 86 1.87 -2.43 -6.85
C GLU A 86 1.33 -1.34 -5.91
N TYR A 87 1.01 -0.18 -6.48
CA TYR A 87 0.44 0.94 -5.74
C TYR A 87 -0.92 0.60 -5.11
N ILE A 88 -1.82 -0.02 -5.88
CA ILE A 88 -3.13 -0.45 -5.39
C ILE A 88 -2.96 -1.45 -4.23
N TYR A 89 -2.03 -2.40 -4.33
CA TYR A 89 -1.77 -3.34 -3.24
C TYR A 89 -1.35 -2.63 -1.94
N ARG A 90 -0.55 -1.57 -2.00
CA ARG A 90 -0.15 -0.81 -0.81
C ARG A 90 -1.32 -0.07 -0.17
N ILE A 91 -2.14 0.58 -0.99
CA ILE A 91 -3.34 1.30 -0.52
C ILE A 91 -4.36 0.32 0.10
N MET A 92 -4.57 -0.83 -0.55
CA MET A 92 -5.58 -1.83 -0.16
C MET A 92 -5.14 -2.75 0.99
N ARG A 93 -3.97 -2.50 1.58
CA ARG A 93 -3.43 -3.34 2.66
C ARG A 93 -4.41 -3.53 3.83
N GLY A 94 -5.06 -2.46 4.30
CA GLY A 94 -6.03 -2.53 5.40
C GLY A 94 -7.20 -3.48 5.10
N PRO A 95 -7.94 -3.26 4.00
CA PRO A 95 -8.98 -4.18 3.53
C PRO A 95 -8.51 -5.62 3.29
N MET A 96 -7.33 -5.80 2.68
CA MET A 96 -6.79 -7.14 2.41
C MET A 96 -6.52 -7.93 3.70
N GLN A 97 -5.99 -7.26 4.72
CA GLN A 97 -5.77 -7.86 6.04
C GLN A 97 -7.10 -8.22 6.74
N ALA A 98 -8.15 -7.42 6.55
CA ALA A 98 -9.47 -7.73 7.07
C ALA A 98 -10.09 -8.98 6.40
N VAL A 99 -9.90 -9.14 5.08
CA VAL A 99 -10.29 -10.37 4.38
C VAL A 99 -9.50 -11.57 4.89
N GLU A 100 -8.19 -11.41 5.10
CA GLU A 100 -7.34 -12.47 5.66
C GLU A 100 -7.83 -12.91 7.06
N GLU A 101 -8.21 -11.95 7.91
CA GLU A 101 -8.75 -12.22 9.25
C GLU A 101 -10.04 -13.04 9.23
N LEU A 102 -10.94 -12.78 8.27
CA LEU A 102 -12.17 -13.58 8.10
C LEU A 102 -11.87 -15.02 7.65
N GLN A 103 -10.81 -15.23 6.86
CA GLN A 103 -10.44 -16.55 6.35
C GLN A 103 -9.60 -17.35 7.36
N LYS A 104 -8.81 -16.67 8.19
CA LYS A 104 -7.90 -17.25 9.17
C LYS A 104 -8.01 -16.49 10.49
N PRO A 105 -9.04 -16.81 11.30
CA PRO A 105 -9.15 -16.23 12.63
C PRO A 105 -8.03 -16.78 13.51
N ASP A 106 -7.04 -15.94 13.83
CA ASP A 106 -6.08 -16.24 14.89
C ASP A 106 -6.76 -16.10 16.25
N ALA A 107 -6.48 -17.03 17.16
CA ALA A 107 -6.92 -16.90 18.55
C ALA A 107 -6.34 -15.60 19.16
N PRO A 108 -7.14 -14.82 19.92
CA PRO A 108 -6.65 -13.67 20.66
C PRO A 108 -5.42 -14.03 21.50
N VAL A 109 -4.43 -13.13 21.55
CA VAL A 109 -3.20 -13.34 22.34
C VAL A 109 -3.52 -13.60 23.81
N GLU A 110 -4.61 -13.00 24.31
CA GLU A 110 -5.12 -13.20 25.67
C GLU A 110 -5.61 -14.64 25.89
N GLU A 111 -6.32 -15.20 24.92
CA GLU A 111 -6.79 -16.59 24.96
C GLU A 111 -5.62 -17.57 24.90
N VAL A 112 -4.66 -17.34 24.00
CA VAL A 112 -3.43 -18.13 23.91
C VAL A 112 -2.61 -18.02 25.20
N SER A 113 -2.50 -16.82 25.78
CA SER A 113 -1.79 -16.60 27.05
C SER A 113 -2.45 -17.31 28.22
N ASN A 114 -3.79 -17.35 28.27
CA ASN A 114 -4.52 -18.07 29.31
C ASN A 114 -4.32 -19.59 29.15
N LEU A 115 -4.49 -20.09 27.92
CA LEU A 115 -4.27 -21.51 27.61
C LEU A 115 -2.86 -21.98 27.99
N LEU A 116 -1.84 -21.17 27.71
CA LEU A 116 -0.44 -21.50 28.03
C LEU A 116 -0.09 -21.35 29.51
N ARG A 117 -0.90 -20.62 30.31
CA ARG A 117 -0.72 -20.54 31.77
C ARG A 117 -1.24 -21.77 32.50
N ASP A 118 -2.17 -22.49 31.88
CA ASP A 118 -2.85 -23.66 32.47
C ASP A 118 -2.17 -25.00 32.13
N ILE A 119 -1.01 -24.97 31.43
CA ILE A 119 -0.15 -26.12 31.08
C ILE A 119 1.07 -26.14 32.01
#